data_AF-A0A5P8M2M5-F1
#
_entry.id   AF-A0A5P8M2M5-F1
#
_cell.length_a   1.000
_cell.length_b   1.000
_cell.length_c   1.000
_cell.angle_alpha   90.00
_cell.angle_beta   90.00
_cell.angle_gamma   90.00
#
_symmetry.space_group_name_H-M   'P 1'
#
loop_
_entity.id
_entity.type
_entity.pdbx_description
1 polymer ?
#
loop_
_entity_poly.entity_id
_entity_poly.type
_entity_poly.pdbx_seq_one_letter_code
_entity_poly.pdbx_strand_id
1 'polypeptide(L)'
;MATFLTLISGACWTVVYIALIVLGFKQKTYGMPLWALTLNLAWELTYGIDALISGPLSLQGIVNNVWAVLDVVILVTLLRYGNQYLKVKTQRLFFIQVGTALVVSGIVQVALINYLGVTAGAAVSAYLQNLLMSILFTET
;
A
#
# COMPACT_ATOMS: atom_id res chain seq x y z
N MET A 1 -6.66 16.53 20.35
CA MET A 1 -6.48 17.08 18.99
C MET A 1 -5.85 16.06 18.05
N ALA A 2 -4.67 15.48 18.37
CA ALA A 2 -4.01 14.50 17.50
C ALA A 2 -4.88 13.29 17.12
N THR A 3 -5.55 12.65 18.09
CA THR A 3 -6.42 11.47 17.84
C THR A 3 -7.56 11.75 16.86
N PHE A 4 -8.16 12.94 16.92
CA PHE A 4 -9.25 13.32 16.02
C PHE A 4 -8.77 13.42 14.56
N LEU A 5 -7.60 14.02 14.35
CA LEU A 5 -6.99 14.13 13.02
C LEU A 5 -6.58 12.75 12.47
N THR A 6 -6.04 11.87 13.32
CA THR A 6 -5.71 10.49 12.95
C THR A 6 -6.95 9.72 12.51
N LEU A 7 -8.07 9.85 13.24
CA LEU A 7 -9.33 9.18 12.89
C LEU A 7 -9.91 9.70 11.56
N ILE A 8 -9.89 11.01 11.34
CA ILE A 8 -10.31 11.60 10.06
C ILE A 8 -9.42 11.10 8.92
N SER A 9 -8.10 11.16 9.10
CA SER A 9 -7.15 10.67 8.09
C SER A 9 -7.44 9.21 7.75
N GLY A 10 -7.66 8.37 8.76
CA GLY A 10 -7.95 6.96 8.52
C GLY A 10 -9.30 6.71 7.85
N ALA A 11 -10.34 7.48 8.21
CA ALA A 11 -11.63 7.41 7.53
C ALA A 11 -11.50 7.81 6.04
N CYS A 12 -10.79 8.90 5.75
CA CYS A 12 -10.53 9.34 4.38
C CYS A 12 -9.81 8.28 3.55
N TRP A 13 -8.74 7.68 4.08
CA TRP A 13 -8.01 6.59 3.40
C TRP A 13 -8.89 5.39 3.13
N THR A 14 -9.72 5.00 4.10
CA THR A 14 -10.66 3.88 3.96
C THR A 14 -11.67 4.14 2.82
N VAL A 15 -12.21 5.35 2.73
CA VAL A 15 -13.11 5.75 1.64
C VAL A 15 -12.41 5.66 0.28
N VAL A 16 -11.17 6.14 0.18
CA VAL A 16 -10.37 6.06 -1.06
C VAL A 16 -10.12 4.60 -1.46
N TYR A 17 -9.74 3.74 -0.52
CA TYR A 17 -9.49 2.33 -0.80
C TYR A 17 -10.76 1.62 -1.30
N ILE A 18 -11.89 1.85 -0.65
CA ILE A 18 -13.19 1.30 -1.10
C ILE A 18 -13.53 1.83 -2.50
N ALA A 19 -13.33 3.12 -2.76
CA ALA A 19 -13.58 3.71 -4.07
C ALA A 19 -12.70 3.08 -5.16
N LEU A 20 -11.40 2.87 -4.88
CA LEU A 20 -10.46 2.21 -5.79
C LEU A 20 -10.89 0.77 -6.10
N ILE A 21 -11.31 0.01 -5.08
CA ILE A 21 -11.81 -1.37 -5.25
C ILE A 21 -13.06 -1.39 -6.14
N VAL A 22 -14.07 -0.58 -5.79
CA VAL A 22 -15.33 -0.52 -6.54
C VAL A 22 -15.07 -0.09 -7.99
N LEU A 23 -14.25 0.94 -8.19
CA LEU A 23 -13.90 1.44 -9.52
C LEU A 23 -13.10 0.39 -10.30
N GLY A 24 -12.15 -0.28 -9.65
CA GLY A 24 -11.30 -1.30 -10.26
C GLY A 24 -12.11 -2.46 -10.81
N PHE A 25 -13.10 -2.95 -10.06
CA PHE A 25 -14.00 -3.99 -10.56
C PHE A 25 -15.01 -3.47 -11.59
N LYS A 26 -15.59 -2.28 -11.38
CA LYS A 26 -16.62 -1.71 -12.27
C LYS A 26 -16.07 -1.35 -13.64
N GLN A 27 -14.90 -0.72 -13.69
CA GLN A 27 -14.27 -0.23 -14.91
C GLN A 27 -13.19 -1.19 -15.45
N LYS A 28 -12.97 -2.32 -14.77
CA LYS A 28 -11.88 -3.27 -15.08
C LYS A 28 -10.54 -2.54 -15.15
N THR A 29 -10.22 -1.78 -14.11
CA THR A 29 -8.94 -1.06 -13.98
C THR A 29 -8.31 -1.36 -12.63
N TYR A 30 -7.12 -0.83 -12.37
CA TYR A 30 -6.37 -1.12 -11.15
C TYR A 30 -6.17 0.08 -10.23
N GLY A 31 -6.58 1.29 -10.64
CA GLY A 31 -6.80 2.48 -9.80
C GLY A 31 -5.57 3.11 -9.13
N MET A 32 -4.68 2.30 -8.57
CA MET A 32 -3.47 2.70 -7.86
C MET A 32 -2.21 2.25 -8.62
N PRO A 33 -1.21 3.12 -8.80
CA PRO A 33 0.06 2.76 -9.41
C PRO A 33 0.75 1.58 -8.71
N LEU A 34 1.42 0.72 -9.47
CA LEU A 34 2.07 -0.51 -8.96
C LEU A 34 2.94 -0.24 -7.73
N TRP A 35 3.86 0.72 -7.82
CA TRP A 35 4.81 1.01 -6.75
C TRP A 35 4.16 1.58 -5.49
N ALA A 36 3.12 2.42 -5.66
CA ALA A 36 2.35 2.94 -4.54
C ALA A 36 1.69 1.80 -3.77
N LEU A 37 1.03 0.88 -4.50
CA LEU A 37 0.34 -0.26 -3.90
C LEU A 37 1.28 -1.23 -3.19
N THR A 38 2.39 -1.61 -3.84
CA THR A 38 3.31 -2.58 -3.24
C THR A 38 4.02 -2.03 -2.02
N LEU A 39 4.30 -0.72 -1.99
CA LEU A 39 4.89 -0.05 -0.83
C LEU A 39 3.89 0.07 0.32
N ASN A 40 2.64 0.45 0.06
CA ASN A 40 1.59 0.50 1.08
C ASN A 40 1.33 -0.89 1.67
N LEU A 41 1.16 -1.90 0.82
CA LEU A 41 0.98 -3.28 1.29
C LEU A 41 2.17 -3.75 2.13
N ALA A 42 3.41 -3.49 1.70
CA ALA A 42 4.59 -3.86 2.47
C ALA A 42 4.61 -3.15 3.84
N TRP A 43 4.25 -1.87 3.89
CA TRP A 43 4.17 -1.08 5.12
C TRP A 43 3.13 -1.64 6.08
N GLU A 44 1.90 -1.86 5.61
CA GLU A 44 0.81 -2.38 6.43
C GLU A 44 1.13 -3.78 6.95
N LEU A 45 1.78 -4.62 6.15
CA LEU A 45 2.23 -5.94 6.60
C LEU A 45 3.35 -5.83 7.65
N THR A 46 4.41 -5.06 7.41
CA THR A 46 5.54 -5.02 8.36
C THR A 46 5.15 -4.40 9.68
N TYR A 47 4.48 -3.24 9.66
CA TYR A 47 4.13 -2.51 10.88
C TYR A 47 2.84 -3.03 11.51
N GLY A 48 1.89 -3.54 10.71
CA GLY A 48 0.68 -4.18 11.21
C GLY A 48 0.97 -5.51 11.91
N ILE A 49 1.90 -6.33 11.38
CA ILE A 49 2.36 -7.56 12.05
C ILE A 49 3.13 -7.23 13.33
N ASP A 50 4.05 -6.25 13.30
CA ASP A 50 4.75 -5.83 14.52
C ASP A 50 3.76 -5.36 15.60
N ALA A 51 2.73 -4.59 15.23
CA ALA A 51 1.69 -4.14 16.15
C ALA A 51 0.85 -5.28 16.76
N LEU A 52 0.78 -6.45 16.12
CA LEU A 52 0.11 -7.65 16.65
C LEU A 52 1.00 -8.46 17.59
N ILE A 53 2.32 -8.43 17.38
CA ILE A 53 3.30 -9.27 18.11
C ILE A 53 3.88 -8.53 19.32
N SER A 54 4.17 -7.25 19.19
CA SER A 54 5.01 -6.50 20.12
C SER A 54 4.27 -5.84 21.30
N GLY A 55 2.94 -5.99 21.42
CA GLY A 55 2.17 -5.40 22.52
C GLY A 55 0.65 -5.66 22.49
N PRO A 56 -0.12 -5.03 23.41
CA PRO A 56 -1.57 -5.16 23.42
C PRO A 56 -2.17 -4.55 22.14
N LEU A 57 -3.16 -5.25 21.58
CA LEU A 57 -3.87 -4.85 20.36
C LEU A 57 -4.36 -3.39 20.46
N SER A 58 -3.67 -2.51 19.75
CA SER A 58 -4.04 -1.10 19.63
C SER A 58 -5.07 -0.94 18.51
N LEU A 59 -5.96 0.05 18.66
CA LEU A 59 -6.93 0.40 17.61
C LEU A 59 -6.23 0.69 16.27
N GLN A 60 -5.05 1.32 16.33
CA GLN A 60 -4.23 1.60 15.14
C GLN A 60 -3.76 0.31 14.46
N GLY A 61 -3.31 -0.70 15.22
CA GLY A 61 -2.92 -1.99 14.67
C GLY A 61 -4.08 -2.70 13.97
N ILE A 62 -5.30 -2.61 14.52
CA ILE A 62 -6.50 -3.19 13.87
C ILE A 62 -6.79 -2.47 12.54
N VAL A 63 -6.76 -1.13 12.52
CA VAL A 63 -7.00 -0.35 11.32
C VAL A 63 -5.98 -0.66 10.23
N ASN A 64 -4.69 -0.72 10.57
CA ASN A 64 -3.61 -1.08 9.66
C ASN A 64 -3.82 -2.48 9.04
N ASN A 65 -4.23 -3.46 9.85
CA ASN A 65 -4.54 -4.80 9.33
C ASN A 65 -5.75 -4.80 8.39
N VAL A 66 -6.78 -3.99 8.66
CA VAL A 66 -7.89 -3.81 7.73
C VAL A 66 -7.42 -3.19 6.42
N TRP A 67 -6.51 -2.20 6.47
CA TRP A 67 -5.91 -1.62 5.27
C TRP A 67 -5.04 -2.60 4.50
N ALA A 68 -4.27 -3.46 5.17
CA ALA A 68 -3.55 -4.56 4.51
C ALA A 68 -4.50 -5.46 3.70
N VAL A 69 -5.67 -5.79 4.26
CA VAL A 69 -6.69 -6.59 3.55
C VAL A 69 -7.23 -5.84 2.34
N LEU A 70 -7.54 -4.54 2.48
CA LEU A 70 -7.99 -3.72 1.36
C LEU A 70 -6.92 -3.61 0.25
N ASP A 71 -5.65 -3.44 0.62
CA ASP A 71 -4.53 -3.42 -0.32
C ASP A 71 -4.39 -4.74 -1.06
N VAL A 72 -4.60 -5.89 -0.40
CA VAL A 72 -4.66 -7.19 -1.08
C VAL A 72 -5.79 -7.23 -2.10
N VAL A 73 -6.97 -6.68 -1.79
CA VAL A 73 -8.08 -6.63 -2.75
C VAL A 73 -7.73 -5.71 -3.94
N ILE A 74 -7.10 -4.57 -3.69
CA ILE A 74 -6.60 -3.68 -4.77
C ILE A 74 -5.54 -4.40 -5.60
N LEU A 75 -4.65 -5.18 -4.98
CA LEU A 75 -3.64 -6.00 -5.69
C LEU A 75 -4.29 -7.04 -6.60
N VAL A 76 -5.41 -7.64 -6.19
CA VAL A 76 -6.18 -8.52 -7.07
C VAL A 76 -6.72 -7.77 -8.29
N THR A 77 -7.20 -6.53 -8.12
CA THR A 77 -7.62 -5.71 -9.28
C THR A 77 -6.45 -5.39 -10.20
N LEU A 78 -5.26 -5.11 -9.65
CA LEU A 78 -4.02 -4.92 -10.40
C LEU A 78 -3.62 -6.15 -11.18
N LEU A 79 -3.59 -7.32 -10.55
CA LEU A 79 -3.22 -8.56 -11.21
C LEU A 79 -4.21 -8.95 -12.32
N ARG A 80 -5.50 -8.68 -12.11
CA ARG A 80 -6.56 -9.03 -13.06
C ARG A 80 -6.65 -8.08 -14.24
N TYR A 81 -6.46 -6.78 -14.00
CA TYR A 81 -6.77 -5.72 -14.98
C TYR A 81 -5.55 -4.88 -15.37
N GLY A 82 -4.41 -4.96 -14.68
CA GLY A 82 -3.23 -4.15 -14.98
C GLY A 82 -2.56 -4.51 -16.30
N ASN A 83 -2.56 -5.80 -16.65
CA ASN A 83 -1.88 -6.28 -17.84
C ASN A 83 -2.46 -5.70 -19.15
N GLN A 84 -3.76 -5.45 -19.22
CA GLN A 84 -4.43 -5.04 -20.45
C GLN A 84 -4.06 -3.63 -20.94
N TYR A 85 -3.46 -2.80 -20.07
CA TYR A 85 -3.04 -1.43 -20.37
C TYR A 85 -1.57 -1.32 -20.77
N LEU A 86 -0.81 -2.42 -20.74
CA LEU A 86 0.62 -2.44 -21.02
C LEU A 86 0.92 -2.83 -22.47
N LYS A 87 2.06 -2.36 -23.00
CA LYS A 87 2.59 -2.81 -24.31
C LYS A 87 2.92 -4.31 -24.26
N VAL A 88 2.73 -5.03 -25.37
CA VAL A 88 2.89 -6.51 -25.47
C VAL A 88 4.19 -7.05 -24.86
N LYS A 89 5.32 -6.35 -25.02
CA LYS A 89 6.61 -6.76 -24.42
C LYS A 89 6.58 -6.69 -22.89
N THR A 90 5.97 -5.64 -22.34
CA THR A 90 5.81 -5.41 -20.90
C THR A 90 4.78 -6.37 -20.30
N GLN A 91 3.73 -6.72 -21.06
CA GLN A 91 2.70 -7.68 -20.62
C GLN A 91 3.27 -9.06 -20.25
N ARG A 92 4.24 -9.56 -21.03
CA ARG A 92 4.91 -10.84 -20.75
C ARG A 92 5.69 -10.83 -19.45
N LEU A 93 6.18 -9.66 -19.04
CA LEU A 93 6.96 -9.46 -17.82
C LEU A 93 6.10 -8.93 -16.66
N PHE A 94 4.79 -8.73 -16.86
CA PHE A 94 3.94 -8.05 -15.89
C PHE A 94 3.98 -8.71 -14.50
N PHE A 95 3.78 -10.03 -14.43
CA PHE A 95 3.86 -10.75 -13.15
C PHE A 95 5.25 -10.70 -12.51
N ILE A 96 6.32 -10.68 -13.33
CA ILE A 96 7.70 -10.52 -12.85
C ILE A 96 7.90 -9.10 -12.28
N GLN A 97 7.33 -8.08 -12.93
CA GLN A 97 7.39 -6.69 -12.45
C GLN A 97 6.64 -6.53 -11.13
N VAL A 98 5.43 -7.10 -11.02
CA VAL A 98 4.66 -7.09 -9.76
C VAL A 98 5.42 -7.82 -8.66
N GLY A 99 5.95 -9.01 -8.94
CA GLY A 99 6.75 -9.77 -7.97
C GLY A 99 8.01 -9.01 -7.53
N THR A 100 8.74 -8.41 -8.47
CA THR A 100 9.91 -7.58 -8.16
C THR A 100 9.52 -6.38 -7.31
N ALA A 101 8.42 -5.70 -7.63
CA ALA A 101 7.96 -4.55 -6.88
C ALA A 101 7.58 -4.91 -5.44
N LEU A 102 6.94 -6.05 -5.22
CA LEU A 102 6.63 -6.56 -3.88
C LEU A 102 7.90 -6.86 -3.07
N VAL A 103 8.87 -7.56 -3.68
CA VAL A 103 10.14 -7.90 -3.02
C VAL A 103 10.92 -6.64 -2.66
N VAL A 104 11.06 -5.71 -3.61
CA VAL A 104 11.78 -4.45 -3.38
C VAL A 104 11.08 -3.63 -2.30
N SER A 105 9.74 -3.53 -2.33
CA SER A 105 8.98 -2.81 -1.31
C SER A 105 9.20 -3.40 0.09
N GLY A 106 9.18 -4.73 0.22
CA GLY A 106 9.48 -5.42 1.48
C GLY A 106 10.90 -5.16 1.97
N ILE A 107 11.91 -5.25 1.08
CA ILE A 107 13.31 -4.94 1.42
C ILE A 107 13.44 -3.50 1.91
N VAL A 108 12.80 -2.54 1.24
CA VAL A 108 12.82 -1.13 1.65
C VAL A 108 12.25 -0.96 3.06
N GLN A 109 11.11 -1.59 3.37
CA GLN A 109 10.53 -1.46 4.73
C GLN A 109 11.41 -2.09 5.79
N VAL A 110 11.95 -3.29 5.55
CA VAL A 110 12.86 -3.96 6.49
C VAL A 110 14.14 -3.15 6.68
N ALA A 111 14.69 -2.57 5.62
CA ALA A 111 15.87 -1.70 5.71
C ALA A 111 15.59 -0.44 6.54
N LEU A 112 14.41 0.19 6.36
CA LEU A 112 14.01 1.35 7.15
C LEU A 112 13.81 1.00 8.63
N ILE A 113 13.21 -0.15 8.93
CA ILE A 113 13.07 -0.64 10.31
C ILE A 113 14.44 -0.87 10.94
N ASN A 114 15.38 -1.49 10.22
CA ASN A 114 16.74 -1.72 10.74
C ASN A 114 17.53 -0.43 10.96
N TYR A 115 17.33 0.58 10.12
CA TYR A 115 18.08 1.83 10.18
C TYR A 115 17.49 2.84 11.19
N LEU A 116 16.17 2.96 11.27
CA LEU A 116 15.47 3.99 12.04
C LEU A 116 14.72 3.43 13.26
N GLY A 117 14.58 2.11 13.36
CA GLY A 117 13.66 1.45 14.30
C GLY A 117 12.21 1.49 13.79
N VAL A 118 11.33 0.73 14.46
CA VAL A 118 9.94 0.53 14.02
C VAL A 118 9.15 1.85 13.99
N THR A 119 9.22 2.65 15.05
CA THR A 119 8.37 3.86 15.19
C THR A 119 8.76 4.96 14.23
N ALA A 120 10.05 5.31 14.16
CA ALA A 120 10.53 6.32 13.21
C ALA A 120 10.50 5.80 11.76
N GLY A 121 10.81 4.52 11.55
CA GLY A 121 10.69 3.86 10.25
C GLY A 121 9.27 3.95 9.69
N ALA A 122 8.24 3.66 10.50
CA ALA A 122 6.84 3.75 10.10
C ALA A 122 6.44 5.16 9.66
N ALA A 123 6.82 6.19 10.44
CA ALA A 123 6.50 7.57 10.12
C ALA A 123 7.21 8.05 8.85
N VAL A 124 8.52 7.82 8.74
CA VAL A 124 9.33 8.28 7.60
C VAL A 124 8.88 7.59 6.30
N SER A 125 8.66 6.28 6.34
CA SER A 125 8.16 5.53 5.18
C SER A 125 6.79 6.02 4.73
N ALA A 126 5.86 6.29 5.66
CA ALA A 126 4.54 6.80 5.32
C ALA A 126 4.62 8.17 4.61
N TYR A 127 5.47 9.09 5.06
CA TYR A 127 5.65 10.38 4.36
C TYR A 127 6.29 10.21 2.97
N LEU A 128 7.32 9.36 2.85
CA LEU A 128 7.96 9.08 1.57
C LEU A 128 6.99 8.44 0.56
N GLN A 129 6.13 7.54 1.03
CA GLN A 129 5.09 6.93 0.21
C GLN A 129 4.06 7.95 -0.26
N ASN A 130 3.61 8.86 0.61
CA ASN A 130 2.70 9.92 0.22
C ASN A 130 3.30 10.85 -0.85
N LEU A 131 4.59 11.17 -0.74
CA LEU A 131 5.31 11.92 -1.76
C LEU A 131 5.38 11.14 -3.08
N LEU A 132 5.75 9.87 -3.04
CA LEU A 132 5.83 9.00 -4.22
C LEU A 132 4.46 8.85 -4.89
N MET A 133 3.39 8.62 -4.11
CA MET A 133 2.02 8.56 -4.60
C MET A 133 1.65 9.84 -5.35
N SER A 134 1.93 11.00 -4.76
CA SER A 134 1.62 12.30 -5.38
C SER A 134 2.28 12.44 -6.76
N ILE A 135 3.54 12.00 -6.91
CA ILE A 135 4.25 12.02 -8.20
C ILE A 135 3.64 11.01 -9.18
N LEU A 136 3.41 9.77 -8.73
CA LEU A 136 2.92 8.70 -9.60
C LEU A 136 1.50 8.94 -10.12
N PHE A 137 0.65 9.63 -9.35
CA PHE A 137 -0.69 9.98 -9.78
C PHE A 137 -0.73 11.18 -10.74
N THR A 138 0.33 12.00 -10.80
CA THR A 138 0.42 13.12 -11.76
C THR A 138 1.09 12.76 -13.07
N GLU A 139 1.88 11.69 -13.10
CA GLU A 139 2.67 11.24 -14.26
C GLU A 139 1.93 10.24 -15.18
N THR A 140 0.61 10.05 -15.00
CA THR A 140 -0.24 9.20 -15.86
C THR A 140 -0.91 9.97 -16.98
#